data_AF-A0AA42E3U0-F1
#
_entry.id   AF-A0AA42E3U0-F1
#
_cell.length_a   1.000
_cell.length_b   1.000
_cell.length_c   1.000
_cell.angle_alpha   90.00
_cell.angle_beta   90.00
_cell.angle_gamma   90.00
#
_symmetry.space_group_name_H-M   'P 1'
#
loop_
_entity.id
_entity.type
_entity.pdbx_description
1 polymer ?
#
loop_
_entity_poly.entity_id
_entity_poly.type
_entity_poly.pdbx_seq_one_letter_code
_entity_poly.pdbx_strand_id
1 'polypeptide(L)' 'MADTPRRSAAPESEPDAAVPRPDLPARTDPGAERPTGDDYAQAQLGGPRGHPDLAPAPMTPQRAKKTPTTPGDGHTA' A
#
# COMPACT_ATOMS: atom_id res chain seq x y z
N MET A 1 -30.11 70.27 14.38
CA MET A 1 -30.74 68.94 14.26
C MET A 1 -29.79 68.07 13.46
N ALA A 2 -29.11 67.13 14.12
CA ALA A 2 -28.11 66.27 13.46
C ALA A 2 -28.80 64.98 13.02
N ASP A 3 -28.88 64.79 11.70
CA ASP A 3 -29.42 63.60 11.06
C ASP A 3 -28.35 62.50 11.13
N THR A 4 -28.67 61.38 11.80
CA THR A 4 -27.75 60.24 11.97
C THR A 4 -28.25 59.11 11.09
N PRO A 5 -27.50 58.63 10.07
CA PRO A 5 -27.97 57.53 9.27
C PRO A 5 -27.92 56.22 10.08
N ARG A 6 -29.09 55.58 10.14
CA ARG A 6 -29.35 54.26 10.71
C ARG A 6 -28.44 53.23 10.03
N ARG A 7 -27.46 52.71 10.77
CA ARG A 7 -26.62 51.59 10.34
C ARG A 7 -27.51 50.37 10.10
N SER A 8 -27.73 50.01 8.84
CA SER A 8 -28.44 48.78 8.46
C SER A 8 -27.69 47.58 9.04
N ALA A 9 -28.38 46.79 9.86
CA ALA A 9 -27.87 45.52 10.36
C ALA A 9 -27.51 44.62 9.17
N ALA A 10 -26.26 44.16 9.12
CA ALA A 10 -25.88 43.05 8.26
C ALA A 10 -26.65 41.80 8.74
N PRO A 11 -27.13 40.94 7.84
CA PRO A 11 -27.72 39.68 8.27
C PRO A 11 -26.65 38.87 9.00
N GLU A 12 -26.95 38.50 10.24
CA GLU A 12 -26.14 37.63 11.08
C GLU A 12 -25.86 36.34 10.28
N SER A 13 -24.58 36.08 10.03
CA SER A 13 -24.15 34.86 9.37
C SER A 13 -24.57 33.68 10.23
N GLU A 14 -25.46 32.84 9.72
CA GLU A 14 -25.82 31.57 10.33
C GLU A 14 -24.53 30.78 10.63
N PRO A 15 -24.41 30.14 11.81
CA PRO A 15 -23.26 29.30 12.09
C PRO A 15 -23.31 28.12 11.13
N ASP A 16 -22.46 28.20 10.11
CA ASP A 16 -22.11 27.14 9.18
C ASP A 16 -22.12 25.81 9.93
N ALA A 17 -23.09 24.96 9.58
CA ALA A 17 -23.32 23.69 10.24
C ALA A 17 -21.99 22.94 10.25
N ALA A 18 -21.40 22.79 11.44
CA ALA A 18 -20.08 22.23 11.60
C ALA A 18 -20.05 20.82 11.04
N VAL A 19 -19.60 20.68 9.79
CA VAL A 19 -19.33 19.39 9.17
C VAL A 19 -18.38 18.67 10.11
N PRO A 20 -18.71 17.48 10.64
CA PRO A 20 -17.80 16.75 11.49
C PRO A 20 -16.52 16.51 10.69
N ARG A 21 -15.40 17.03 11.20
CA ARG A 21 -14.11 16.83 10.55
C ARG A 21 -13.88 15.33 10.45
N PRO A 22 -13.48 14.79 9.29
CA PRO A 22 -13.16 13.38 9.19
C PRO A 22 -12.04 13.08 10.19
N ASP A 23 -12.16 11.96 10.90
CA ASP A 23 -11.11 11.47 11.79
C ASP A 23 -9.83 11.33 10.96
N LEU A 24 -8.84 12.16 11.29
CA LEU A 24 -7.55 12.10 10.63
C LEU A 24 -6.87 10.79 11.05
N PRO A 25 -6.24 10.06 10.11
CA PRO A 25 -5.52 8.85 10.46
C PRO A 25 -4.46 9.18 11.52
N ALA A 26 -4.32 8.28 12.50
CA ALA A 26 -3.32 8.41 13.54
C ALA A 26 -1.93 8.67 12.91
N ARG A 27 -1.20 9.65 13.45
CA ARG A 27 0.18 9.91 13.01
C ARG A 27 0.99 8.63 13.16
N THR A 28 1.59 8.18 12.06
CA THR A 28 2.61 7.13 12.07
C THR A 28 3.73 7.50 13.04
N ASP A 29 4.24 6.51 13.77
CA ASP A 29 5.31 6.67 14.76
C ASP A 29 6.51 7.41 14.12
N PRO A 30 6.95 8.57 14.68
CA PRO A 30 8.08 9.31 14.14
C PRO A 30 9.42 8.56 14.24
N GLY A 31 9.50 7.49 15.04
CA GLY A 31 10.67 6.62 15.14
C GLY A 31 10.67 5.44 14.15
N ALA A 32 9.56 5.20 13.43
CA ALA A 32 9.49 4.13 12.46
C ALA A 32 10.22 4.53 11.18
N GLU A 33 11.28 3.79 10.84
CA GLU A 33 11.94 3.92 9.54
C GLU A 33 10.92 3.63 8.43
N ARG A 34 10.71 4.61 7.56
CA ARG A 34 9.79 4.44 6.44
C ARG A 34 10.41 3.45 5.46
N PRO A 35 9.66 2.44 4.98
CA PRO A 35 10.19 1.52 3.99
C PRO A 35 10.60 2.31 2.75
N THR A 36 11.77 1.98 2.23
CA THR A 36 12.24 2.50 0.96
C THR A 36 11.40 1.94 -0.19
N GLY A 37 11.50 2.54 -1.38
CA GLY A 37 10.86 2.00 -2.57
C GLY A 37 11.29 0.55 -2.86
N ASP A 38 12.55 0.23 -2.56
CA ASP A 38 13.11 -1.10 -2.73
C ASP A 38 12.50 -2.10 -1.74
N ASP A 39 12.23 -1.70 -0.50
CA ASP A 39 11.55 -2.55 0.49
C ASP A 39 10.14 -2.94 0.04
N TYR A 40 9.39 -1.98 -0.51
CA TYR A 40 8.08 -2.26 -1.10
C TYR A 40 8.16 -3.16 -2.33
N ALA A 41 9.18 -2.99 -3.17
CA ALA A 41 9.39 -3.85 -4.33
C ALA A 41 9.73 -5.29 -3.91
N GLN A 42 10.61 -5.46 -2.93
CA GLN A 42 10.98 -6.78 -2.40
C GLN A 42 9.81 -7.48 -1.72
N ALA A 43 8.98 -6.74 -0.96
CA ALA A 43 7.77 -7.26 -0.35
C ALA A 43 6.77 -7.77 -1.40
N GLN A 44 6.58 -7.03 -2.50
CA GLN A 44 5.73 -7.47 -3.62
C GLN A 44 6.30 -8.67 -4.37
N LEU A 45 7.62 -8.76 -4.49
CA LEU A 45 8.30 -9.89 -5.13
C LEU A 45 8.29 -11.16 -4.27
N GLY A 46 7.94 -11.07 -2.99
CA GLY A 46 7.90 -12.22 -2.07
C GLY A 46 9.27 -12.75 -1.67
N GLY A 47 10.31 -11.91 -1.76
CA GLY A 47 11.69 -12.25 -1.39
C GLY A 47 12.68 -12.25 -2.57
N PRO A 48 13.96 -12.60 -2.29
CA PRO A 48 15.00 -12.65 -3.31
C PRO A 48 14.79 -13.78 -4.32
N ARG A 49 15.50 -13.72 -5.45
CA ARG A 49 15.46 -14.76 -6.48
C ARG A 49 15.84 -16.13 -5.87
N GLY A 50 14.89 -17.06 -5.91
CA GLY A 50 15.06 -18.42 -5.37
C GLY A 50 14.67 -18.58 -3.90
N HIS A 51 13.98 -17.62 -3.29
CA HIS A 51 13.38 -17.76 -1.96
C HIS A 51 12.50 -19.02 -1.89
N PRO A 52 12.52 -19.81 -0.80
CA PRO A 52 11.83 -21.10 -0.71
C PRO A 52 10.32 -21.00 -0.88
N ASP A 53 9.73 -19.86 -0.51
CA ASP A 53 8.28 -19.62 -0.67
C ASP A 53 7.89 -19.19 -2.09
N LEU A 54 8.87 -18.90 -2.97
CA LEU A 54 8.61 -18.57 -4.37
C LEU A 54 8.53 -19.82 -5.22
N ALA A 55 7.61 -19.80 -6.19
CA ALA A 55 7.52 -20.87 -7.18
C ALA A 55 8.86 -21.02 -7.94
N PRO A 56 9.31 -22.25 -8.22
CA PRO A 56 10.48 -22.48 -9.04
C PRO A 56 10.37 -21.77 -10.39
N ALA A 57 11.51 -21.31 -10.92
CA ALA A 57 11.52 -20.66 -12.21
C ALA A 57 10.92 -21.58 -13.30
N PRO A 58 10.06 -21.04 -14.19
CA PRO A 58 9.44 -21.83 -15.23
C PRO A 58 10.50 -22.43 -16.16
N MET A 59 10.29 -23.68 -16.52
CA MET A 59 11.21 -24.39 -17.41
C MET A 59 10.96 -24.03 -18.87
N THR A 60 12.01 -24.07 -19.69
CA THR A 60 11.84 -24.00 -21.15
C THR A 60 11.10 -25.25 -21.66
N PRO A 61 10.33 -25.16 -22.76
CA PRO A 61 9.59 -26.32 -23.28
C PRO A 61 10.47 -27.52 -23.59
N GLN A 62 11.68 -27.30 -24.10
CA GLN A 62 12.64 -28.36 -24.38
C GLN A 62 13.13 -29.04 -23.10
N ARG A 63 13.39 -28.27 -22.03
CA ARG A 63 13.84 -28.82 -20.75
C ARG A 63 12.71 -29.58 -20.06
N ALA A 64 11.48 -29.05 -20.09
CA ALA A 64 10.30 -29.72 -19.54
C ALA A 64 10.12 -31.12 -20.16
N LYS A 65 10.23 -31.25 -21.49
CA LYS A 65 10.11 -32.53 -22.19
C LYS A 65 11.21 -33.54 -21.82
N LYS A 66 12.42 -33.07 -21.54
CA LYS A 66 13.58 -33.92 -21.22
C LYS A 66 13.66 -34.30 -19.74
N THR A 67 12.95 -33.58 -18.88
CA THR A 67 13.04 -33.79 -17.43
C THR A 67 12.11 -34.92 -17.05
N PRO A 68 12.61 -36.01 -16.44
CA PRO A 68 11.76 -37.07 -15.94
C PRO A 68 10.76 -36.49 -14.92
N THR A 69 9.47 -36.75 -15.12
CA THR A 69 8.41 -36.33 -14.20
C THR A 69 8.21 -37.30 -13.04
N THR A 70 8.67 -38.53 -13.21
CA THR A 70 8.64 -39.56 -12.17
C THR A 70 10.01 -39.61 -11.48
N PRO A 71 10.08 -39.55 -10.14
CA PRO A 71 11.29 -39.89 -9.41
C PRO A 71 11.69 -41.31 -9.81
N GLY A 72 12.85 -41.48 -10.45
CA GLY A 72 13.30 -42.79 -10.89
C GLY A 72 13.48 -43.72 -9.69
N ASP A 73 13.02 -44.97 -9.81
CA ASP A 73 13.35 -46.03 -8.86
C ASP A 73 14.88 -46.08 -8.76
N GLY A 74 15.40 -45.68 -7.60
CA GLY A 74 16.83 -45.46 -7.42
C GLY A 74 17.65 -46.67 -7.87
N HIS A 75 18.71 -46.43 -8.64
CA HIS A 75 19.68 -47.48 -8.95
C HIS A 75 20.42 -47.86 -7.67
N THR A 76 19.90 -48.83 -6.92
CA THR A 76 20.67 -49.51 -5.89
C THR A 76 21.67 -50.43 -6.59
N ALA A 77 22.96 -50.14 -6.38
CA ALA A 77 24.09 -50.94 -6.85
C ALA A 77 24.16 -52.33 -6.21
#